data_AF-A0A183DCV7-F1
#
_entry.id   AF-A0A183DCV7-F1
#
_cell.length_a   1.000
_cell.length_b   1.000
_cell.length_c   1.000
_cell.angle_alpha   90.00
_cell.angle_beta   90.00
_cell.angle_gamma   90.00
#
_symmetry.space_group_name_H-M   'P 1'
#
loop_
_entity.id
_entity.type
_entity.pdbx_description
1 polymer ?
#
loop_
_entity_poly.entity_id
_entity_poly.type
_entity_poly.pdbx_seq_one_letter_code
_entity_poly.pdbx_strand_id
1 'polypeptide(L)'
;MYVFAARPTCSQQRPSCGSQFLFCDLRNGPAHCVSKIKFGGRCDRFDGEDACYLGVCSGGFCRPGAFRSVSDKCSCKHPNHHSLQKN
;
A
#
# COMPACT_ATOMS: atom_id res chain seq x y z
N MET A 1 1.32 4.68 34.37
CA MET A 1 2.51 4.34 33.56
C MET A 1 2.07 4.29 32.10
N TYR A 2 2.58 5.18 31.26
CA TYR A 2 2.31 5.10 29.82
C TYR A 2 3.38 4.19 29.18
N VAL A 3 2.95 3.03 28.71
CA VAL A 3 3.83 2.12 27.95
C VAL A 3 3.91 2.68 26.53
N PHE A 4 5.13 2.94 26.07
CA PHE A 4 5.37 3.30 24.67
C PHE A 4 5.03 2.08 23.81
N ALA A 5 3.84 2.04 23.22
CA ALA A 5 3.52 1.05 22.22
C ALA A 5 4.46 1.29 21.04
N ALA A 6 5.27 0.29 20.69
CA ALA A 6 6.11 0.34 19.51
C ALA A 6 5.23 0.73 18.31
N ARG A 7 5.63 1.79 17.60
CA ARG A 7 4.93 2.23 16.39
C ARG A 7 4.76 1.02 15.47
N PRO A 8 3.55 0.75 14.94
CA PRO A 8 3.36 -0.33 13.98
C PRO A 8 4.31 -0.10 12.81
N THR A 9 5.30 -0.98 12.68
CA THR A 9 6.25 -0.99 11.58
C THR A 9 5.63 -1.78 10.43
N CYS A 10 5.69 -1.22 9.24
CA CYS A 10 5.42 -1.99 8.03
C CYS A 10 6.70 -2.76 7.66
N SER A 11 6.64 -3.71 6.74
CA SER A 11 7.82 -4.45 6.30
C SER A 11 7.69 -4.80 4.83
N GLN A 12 8.79 -5.22 4.19
CA GLN A 12 8.74 -5.59 2.76
C GLN A 12 7.80 -6.78 2.50
N GLN A 13 7.64 -7.67 3.48
CA GLN A 13 6.64 -8.74 3.46
C GLN A 13 5.20 -8.25 3.74
N ARG A 14 5.03 -7.12 4.43
CA ARG A 14 3.74 -6.52 4.76
C ARG A 14 3.78 -5.00 4.53
N PRO A 15 3.70 -4.55 3.27
CA PRO A 15 3.70 -3.12 2.94
C PRO A 15 2.35 -2.44 3.29
N SER A 16 1.36 -3.21 3.75
CA SER A 16 0.02 -2.72 4.06
C SER A 16 -0.02 -2.04 5.44
N CYS A 17 -0.13 -0.72 5.41
CA CYS A 17 -0.31 0.14 6.58
C CYS A 17 -1.78 0.25 7.06
N GLY A 18 -2.66 -0.62 6.56
CA GLY A 18 -4.09 -0.64 6.92
C GLY A 18 -4.91 0.52 6.35
N SER A 19 -4.36 1.32 5.42
CA SER A 19 -5.07 2.44 4.79
C SER A 19 -4.60 2.69 3.37
N GLN A 20 -5.54 3.01 2.47
CA GLN A 20 -5.26 3.36 1.07
C GLN A 20 -4.51 4.69 0.90
N PHE A 21 -4.43 5.50 1.95
CA PHE A 21 -3.72 6.78 1.96
C PHE A 21 -2.31 6.67 2.52
N LEU A 22 -1.92 5.48 3.01
CA LEU A 22 -0.61 5.23 3.58
C LEU A 22 0.14 4.23 2.69
N PHE A 23 1.44 4.42 2.58
CA PHE A 23 2.35 3.45 1.97
C PHE A 23 3.51 3.17 2.92
N CYS A 24 4.16 2.03 2.72
CA CYS A 24 5.31 1.66 3.52
C CYS A 24 6.58 2.27 2.92
N ASP A 25 7.25 3.15 3.66
CA ASP A 25 8.59 3.62 3.30
C ASP A 25 9.60 2.63 3.86
N LEU A 26 10.28 1.92 2.96
CA LEU A 26 11.37 0.99 3.26
C LEU A 26 12.75 1.59 2.94
N ARG A 27 12.80 2.77 2.31
CA ARG A 27 14.02 3.34 1.72
C ARG A 27 14.73 4.30 2.67
N ASN A 28 13.99 4.94 3.57
CA ASN A 28 14.46 6.05 4.37
C ASN A 28 14.73 5.68 5.85
N GLY A 29 15.08 4.41 6.11
CA GLY A 29 15.45 3.91 7.43
C GLY A 29 14.53 2.79 7.94
N PRO A 30 14.21 2.72 9.26
CA PRO A 30 13.32 1.69 9.77
C PRO A 30 11.97 1.79 9.09
N ALA A 31 11.46 0.67 8.61
CA ALA A 31 10.25 0.62 7.80
C ALA A 31 9.06 1.26 8.54
N HIS A 32 8.50 2.32 7.95
CA HIS A 32 7.44 3.09 8.58
C HIS A 32 6.36 3.51 7.58
N CYS A 33 5.14 3.58 8.08
CA CYS A 33 4.00 4.03 7.31
C CYS A 33 4.03 5.54 7.11
N VAL A 34 3.98 5.98 5.86
CA VAL A 34 3.99 7.38 5.45
C VAL A 34 2.77 7.68 4.59
N SER A 35 2.35 8.94 4.59
CA SER A 35 1.23 9.41 3.77
C SER A 35 1.59 9.43 2.30
N LYS A 36 0.69 8.90 1.46
CA LYS A 36 0.77 9.01 0.00
C LYS A 36 0.68 10.48 -0.44
N ILE A 37 1.26 10.72 -1.60
CA ILE A 37 1.34 11.98 -2.30
C ILE A 37 0.08 12.15 -3.14
N LYS A 38 -0.53 13.34 -3.05
CA LYS A 38 -1.68 13.72 -3.89
C LYS A 38 -1.30 13.87 -5.36
N PHE A 39 -2.29 13.86 -6.25
CA PHE A 39 -2.08 14.16 -7.67
C PHE A 39 -1.34 15.49 -7.87
N GLY A 40 -0.36 15.49 -8.79
CA GLY A 40 0.52 16.62 -9.05
C GLY A 40 1.60 16.85 -7.99
N GLY A 41 1.69 16.02 -6.94
CA GLY A 41 2.80 16.06 -6.00
C GLY A 41 4.06 15.40 -6.57
N ARG A 42 5.23 15.81 -6.05
CA ARG A 42 6.53 15.26 -6.47
C ARG A 42 6.79 13.90 -5.84
N CYS A 43 7.05 12.91 -6.69
CA CYS A 43 7.36 11.53 -6.31
C CYS A 43 8.76 11.10 -6.76
N ASP A 44 9.65 12.03 -7.14
CA ASP A 44 11.02 11.76 -7.62
C ASP A 44 11.83 10.83 -6.68
N ARG A 45 11.64 10.99 -5.37
CA ARG A 45 12.30 10.18 -4.34
C ARG A 45 11.55 8.90 -4.00
N PHE A 46 10.46 8.60 -4.68
CA PHE A 46 9.60 7.43 -4.46
C PHE A 46 9.20 6.75 -5.77
N ASP A 47 10.00 6.94 -6.81
CA ASP A 47 9.81 6.29 -8.10
C ASP A 47 9.88 4.76 -7.93
N GLY A 48 8.90 4.05 -8.50
CA GLY A 48 8.73 2.60 -8.35
C GLY A 48 7.97 2.13 -7.09
N GLU A 49 7.65 3.02 -6.15
CA GLU A 49 6.88 2.71 -4.94
C GLU A 49 5.42 3.18 -5.05
N ASP A 50 4.54 2.64 -4.19
CA ASP A 50 3.12 3.01 -4.11
C ASP A 50 2.92 4.37 -3.40
N ALA A 51 3.69 5.37 -3.80
CA ALA A 51 3.73 6.66 -3.12
C ALA A 51 2.61 7.60 -3.58
N CYS A 52 2.00 7.36 -4.75
CA CYS A 52 0.93 8.20 -5.28
C CYS A 52 -0.45 7.66 -4.89
N TYR A 53 -1.32 8.53 -4.37
CA TYR A 53 -2.69 8.13 -4.04
C TYR A 53 -3.51 7.91 -5.32
N LEU A 54 -4.02 6.68 -5.53
CA LEU A 54 -4.80 6.28 -6.71
C LEU A 54 -4.12 6.67 -8.03
N GLY A 55 -2.79 6.60 -8.05
CA GLY A 55 -1.97 7.12 -9.11
C GLY A 55 -0.65 6.39 -9.23
N VAL A 56 0.09 6.69 -10.28
CA VAL A 56 1.46 6.20 -10.49
C VAL A 56 2.41 7.40 -10.57
N CYS A 57 3.64 7.21 -10.09
CA CYS A 57 4.69 8.17 -10.31
C CYS A 57 5.09 8.13 -11.79
N SER A 58 4.94 9.25 -12.49
CA SER A 58 5.25 9.35 -13.92
C SER A 58 5.88 10.70 -14.21
N GLY A 59 7.15 10.67 -14.61
CA GLY A 59 7.93 11.88 -14.89
C GLY A 59 8.14 12.75 -13.65
N GLY A 60 8.32 12.13 -12.48
CA GLY A 60 8.55 12.84 -11.21
C GLY A 60 7.28 13.33 -10.49
N PHE A 61 6.10 13.14 -11.10
CA PHE A 61 4.82 13.60 -10.54
C PHE A 61 3.78 12.49 -10.44
N CYS A 62 2.93 12.59 -9.42
CA CYS A 62 1.79 11.69 -9.27
C CYS A 62 0.70 12.00 -10.29
N ARG A 63 0.43 11.03 -11.16
CA ARG A 63 -0.63 11.09 -12.17
C ARG A 63 -1.74 10.08 -11.89
N PRO A 64 -2.99 10.34 -12.33
CA PRO A 64 -4.08 9.38 -12.23
C PRO A 64 -3.73 8.07 -12.94
N GLY A 65 -3.91 6.94 -12.25
CA GLY A 65 -3.58 5.62 -12.77
C GLY A 65 -3.64 4.55 -11.67
N ALA A 66 -3.79 3.29 -12.05
CA ALA A 66 -3.75 2.21 -11.08
C ALA A 66 -2.27 1.84 -10.79
N PHE A 67 -1.71 2.34 -9.68
CA PHE A 67 -0.60 1.60 -9.08
C PHE A 67 -1.18 0.26 -8.67
N ARG A 68 -0.68 -0.84 -9.26
CA ARG A 68 -1.18 -2.17 -8.94
C ARG A 68 -0.67 -2.55 -7.57
N SER A 69 -1.29 -2.00 -6.53
CA SER A 69 -1.11 -2.44 -5.16
C SER A 69 -1.54 -3.89 -5.14
N VAL A 70 -0.59 -4.83 -5.15
CA VAL A 70 -0.81 -6.26 -4.94
C VAL A 70 -1.19 -6.47 -3.46
N SER A 71 -2.27 -5.83 -3.04
CA SER A 71 -2.88 -5.93 -1.72
C SER A 71 -4.38 -5.76 -1.77
N ASP A 72 -4.96 -5.48 -2.95
CA ASP A 72 -6.32 -5.90 -3.24
C ASP A 72 -6.35 -7.42 -3.47
N LYS A 73 -6.23 -8.11 -2.32
CA LYS A 73 -6.67 -9.47 -2.00
C LYS A 73 -5.67 -10.63 -2.12
N CYS A 74 -5.13 -11.05 -0.97
CA CYS A 74 -5.51 -12.40 -0.56
C CYS A 74 -7.00 -12.34 -0.23
N SER A 75 -7.85 -12.79 -1.14
CA SER A 75 -9.29 -12.81 -0.92
C SER A 75 -9.62 -14.03 -0.06
N CYS A 76 -9.23 -13.99 1.22
CA CYS A 76 -9.90 -14.80 2.22
C CYS A 76 -11.26 -14.18 2.55
N LYS A 77 -12.13 -14.03 1.54
CA LYS A 77 -13.57 -14.21 1.74
C LYS A 77 -13.90 -15.62 1.22
N HIS A 78 -13.68 -16.63 2.06
CA HIS A 78 -14.52 -17.83 2.11
C HIS A 78 -15.50 -17.59 3.28
N PRO A 79 -16.81 -17.92 3.21
CA PRO A 79 -17.37 -19.10 2.55
C PRO A 79 -18.64 -18.85 1.70
N ASN A 80 -18.77 -19.54 0.56
CA ASN A 80 -19.98 -20.33 0.32
C ASN A 80 -19.64 -21.50 -0.61
N HIS A 81 -19.55 -22.67 0.01
CA HIS A 81 -19.66 -23.95 -0.65
C HIS A 81 -21.15 -24.18 -0.94
N HIS A 82 -21.59 -23.94 -2.17
CA HIS A 82 -22.76 -24.62 -2.71
C HIS A 82 -22.51 -25.04 -4.16
N SER A 83 -21.92 -26.23 -4.28
CA SER A 83 -22.35 -27.31 -5.18
C SER A 83 -22.93 -26.93 -6.55
N LEU A 84 -22.17 -27.16 -7.63
CA LEU A 84 -22.45 -28.20 -8.62
C LEU A 84 -21.43 -28.11 -9.78
N GLN A 85 -20.48 -29.04 -9.78
CA GLN A 85 -19.98 -29.61 -11.04
C GLN A 85 -20.46 -31.06 -11.09
N LYS A 86 -21.53 -31.31 -11.86
CA LYS A 86 -21.76 -32.56 -12.59
C LYS A 86 -22.76 -32.29 -13.71
N ASN A 87 -22.28 -32.36 -14.95
CA ASN A 87 -22.98 -33.07 -16.02
C ASN A 87 -21.96 -33.88 -16.79
#